data_AF-A0A957Q2P0-F1
#
_entry.id   AF-A0A957Q2P0-F1
#
_cell.length_a   1.000
_cell.length_b   1.000
_cell.length_c   1.000
_cell.angle_alpha   90.00
_cell.angle_beta   90.00
_cell.angle_gamma   90.00
#
_symmetry.space_group_name_H-M   'P 1'
#
loop_
_entity.id
_entity.type
_entity.pdbx_description
1 polymer ?
#
loop_
_entity_poly.entity_id
_entity_poly.type
_entity_poly.pdbx_seq_one_letter_code
_entity_poly.pdbx_strand_id
1 'polypeptide(L)'
;MIATLIPLSVIGGLAIGANYWRQQRQTAPLIAQLMPPVRTSVEATLVHKEQQASLDLFSTNQHLALSGGLVGITTLGRFGLPLLRIISLPGLLYLDLYFVGQAVLRWRATGRVGIETNDAVLVTGLLATRQLGAEALFATLFFTSHKLQEIVAAGVAQETTSGDLPYLTEAGAMPLAATAATLEQMSGWQQQIDRAALLLLALSAVSTPILGIHRSLSVLLANFGYDYRVFAPLSALNHLRLAKTQGIWIKDGHVFEQLGKVNVILIDGQQERVDERQHWRQLPAIKCRQVHACNSPAATQIMQWQAQGQQVAYVCTSLTDLDAIAQADLVIHCADPATSQEQRSGRPHV
;
A
#
# COMPACT_ATOMS: atom_id res chain seq x y z
N MET A 1 -8.58 -36.04 -13.91
CA MET A 1 -7.66 -35.04 -14.52
C MET A 1 -7.06 -34.04 -13.53
N ILE A 2 -7.52 -33.91 -12.27
CA ILE A 2 -6.96 -32.93 -11.30
C ILE A 2 -5.64 -33.41 -10.63
N ALA A 3 -5.29 -34.69 -10.76
CA ALA A 3 -4.13 -35.29 -10.06
C ALA A 3 -2.74 -34.88 -10.62
N THR A 4 -2.64 -34.31 -11.81
CA THR A 4 -1.35 -34.03 -12.47
C THR A 4 -0.87 -32.57 -12.37
N LEU A 5 -1.71 -31.64 -11.90
CA LEU A 5 -1.35 -30.21 -11.77
C LEU A 5 -0.76 -29.82 -10.41
N ILE A 6 -0.97 -30.64 -9.38
CA ILE A 6 -0.50 -30.41 -8.00
C ILE A 6 1.03 -30.53 -7.81
N PRO A 7 1.80 -31.39 -8.50
CA PRO A 7 3.24 -31.48 -8.25
C PRO A 7 4.01 -30.23 -8.72
N LEU A 8 3.52 -29.49 -9.71
CA LEU A 8 4.19 -28.30 -10.25
C LEU A 8 4.19 -27.12 -9.26
N SER A 9 3.10 -26.89 -8.52
CA SER A 9 3.06 -25.81 -7.53
C SER A 9 3.94 -26.10 -6.32
N VAL A 10 4.05 -27.37 -5.91
CA VAL A 10 4.88 -27.81 -4.78
C VAL A 10 6.37 -27.71 -5.11
N ILE A 11 6.78 -28.15 -6.31
CA ILE A 11 8.17 -28.04 -6.77
C ILE A 11 8.55 -26.56 -6.93
N GLY A 12 7.64 -25.73 -7.46
CA GLY A 12 7.84 -24.28 -7.57
C GLY A 12 8.08 -23.60 -6.22
N GLY A 13 7.24 -23.90 -5.21
CA GLY A 13 7.38 -23.31 -3.87
C GLY A 13 8.70 -23.67 -3.19
N LEU A 14 9.13 -24.94 -3.28
CA LEU A 14 10.41 -25.38 -2.70
C LEU A 14 11.62 -24.78 -3.43
N ALA A 15 11.57 -24.68 -4.76
CA ALA A 15 12.66 -24.10 -5.55
C ALA A 15 12.82 -22.59 -5.27
N ILE A 16 11.70 -21.85 -5.20
CA ILE A 16 11.70 -20.43 -4.86
C ILE A 16 12.24 -20.20 -3.45
N GLY A 17 11.78 -20.98 -2.46
CA GLY A 17 12.24 -20.87 -1.08
C GLY A 17 13.74 -21.16 -0.93
N ALA A 18 14.24 -22.21 -1.58
CA ALA A 18 15.65 -22.60 -1.52
C ALA A 18 16.58 -21.57 -2.20
N ASN A 19 16.19 -21.05 -3.36
CA ASN A 19 16.99 -20.06 -4.08
C ASN A 19 17.04 -18.73 -3.30
N TYR A 20 15.90 -18.34 -2.72
CA TYR A 20 15.79 -17.13 -1.90
C TYR A 20 16.66 -17.20 -0.63
N TRP A 21 16.63 -18.32 0.08
CA TRP A 21 17.46 -18.54 1.27
C TRP A 21 18.97 -18.48 0.97
N ARG A 22 19.38 -18.98 -0.21
CA ARG A 22 20.77 -18.93 -0.66
C ARG A 22 21.21 -17.49 -0.97
N GLN A 23 20.35 -16.70 -1.61
CA GLN A 23 20.61 -15.28 -1.90
C GLN A 23 20.70 -14.44 -0.61
N GLN A 24 19.85 -14.74 0.38
CA GLN A 24 19.82 -14.04 1.67
C GLN A 24 21.11 -14.19 2.49
N ARG A 25 21.75 -15.37 2.46
CA ARG A 25 23.04 -15.58 3.16
C ARG A 25 24.18 -14.74 2.61
N GLN A 26 24.08 -14.29 1.36
CA GLN A 26 25.14 -13.53 0.71
C GLN A 26 25.05 -12.02 0.97
N THR A 27 23.85 -11.48 1.22
CA THR A 27 23.63 -10.02 1.32
C THR A 27 23.73 -9.47 2.75
N ALA A 28 23.40 -10.26 3.78
CA ALA A 28 23.41 -9.82 5.17
C ALA A 28 24.74 -9.22 5.68
N PRO A 29 25.94 -9.79 5.39
CA PRO A 29 27.19 -9.23 5.92
C PRO A 29 27.65 -7.94 5.22
N LEU A 30 27.20 -7.68 3.98
CA LEU A 30 27.57 -6.48 3.22
C LEU A 30 26.85 -5.23 3.74
N ILE A 31 25.60 -5.37 4.19
CA ILE A 31 24.80 -4.25 4.70
C ILE A 31 25.36 -3.74 6.04
N ALA A 32 25.86 -4.66 6.89
CA ALA A 32 26.44 -4.30 8.18
C ALA A 32 27.77 -3.52 8.07
N GLN A 33 28.49 -3.62 6.95
CA GLN A 33 29.79 -2.95 6.75
C GLN A 33 29.67 -1.55 6.14
N LEU A 34 28.51 -1.18 5.58
CA LEU A 34 28.33 0.07 4.83
C LEU A 34 27.70 1.21 5.65
N MET A 35 27.34 1.00 6.92
CA MET A 35 26.63 2.02 7.70
C MET A 35 27.59 3.01 8.41
N PRO A 36 27.53 4.31 8.08
CA PRO A 36 28.31 5.35 8.76
C PRO A 36 27.72 5.71 10.14
N PRO A 37 28.53 6.28 11.06
CA PRO A 37 28.05 6.73 12.37
C PRO A 37 27.14 7.96 12.28
N VAL A 38 25.91 7.84 12.80
CA VAL A 38 24.86 8.88 12.81
C VAL A 38 25.23 10.01 13.79
N ARG A 39 25.14 11.28 13.36
CA ARG A 39 25.61 12.45 14.16
C ARG A 39 24.52 13.38 14.70
N THR A 40 23.24 13.25 14.32
CA THR A 40 22.17 14.13 14.85
C THR A 40 20.90 13.38 15.27
N SER A 41 20.05 13.98 16.14
CA SER A 41 18.84 13.36 16.71
C SER A 41 17.67 13.20 15.71
N VAL A 42 17.58 14.10 14.72
CA VAL A 42 16.59 13.97 13.62
C VAL A 42 17.04 12.91 12.63
N GLU A 43 18.33 12.88 12.25
CA GLU A 43 18.90 11.77 11.49
C GLU A 43 18.77 10.46 12.26
N ALA A 44 18.94 10.44 13.59
CA ALA A 44 18.77 9.23 14.38
C ALA A 44 17.34 8.68 14.30
N THR A 45 16.33 9.55 14.25
CA THR A 45 14.93 9.11 14.12
C THR A 45 14.63 8.59 12.71
N LEU A 46 15.17 9.24 11.67
CA LEU A 46 15.04 8.81 10.28
C LEU A 46 15.81 7.51 10.01
N VAL A 47 17.06 7.43 10.45
CA VAL A 47 17.89 6.23 10.37
C VAL A 47 17.26 5.10 11.16
N HIS A 48 16.68 5.36 12.34
CA HIS A 48 15.97 4.31 13.08
C HIS A 48 14.74 3.82 12.32
N LYS A 49 13.95 4.70 11.68
CA LYS A 49 12.81 4.29 10.83
C LYS A 49 13.26 3.51 9.60
N GLU A 50 14.35 3.91 8.95
CA GLU A 50 14.90 3.24 7.77
C GLU A 50 15.54 1.88 8.12
N GLN A 51 16.21 1.82 9.27
CA GLN A 51 16.75 0.59 9.84
C GLN A 51 15.62 -0.35 10.28
N GLN A 52 14.52 0.17 10.80
CA GLN A 52 13.35 -0.62 11.15
C GLN A 52 12.62 -1.13 9.91
N ALA A 53 12.43 -0.28 8.89
CA ALA A 53 11.89 -0.69 7.60
C ALA A 53 12.74 -1.77 6.91
N SER A 54 14.07 -1.69 6.98
CA SER A 54 14.95 -2.74 6.42
C SER A 54 14.94 -4.04 7.23
N LEU A 55 14.81 -3.98 8.56
CA LEU A 55 14.59 -5.14 9.41
C LEU A 55 13.23 -5.81 9.13
N ASP A 56 12.18 -5.01 8.95
CA ASP A 56 10.85 -5.47 8.60
C ASP A 56 10.83 -6.12 7.21
N LEU A 57 11.56 -5.57 6.23
CA LEU A 57 11.69 -6.15 4.89
C LEU A 57 12.47 -7.47 4.91
N PHE A 58 13.50 -7.57 5.74
CA PHE A 58 14.25 -8.82 5.92
C PHE A 58 13.37 -9.90 6.56
N SER A 59 12.58 -9.54 7.58
CA SER A 59 11.66 -10.47 8.24
C SER A 59 10.54 -10.93 7.30
N THR A 60 9.91 -10.02 6.55
CA THR A 60 8.83 -10.34 5.60
C THR A 60 9.26 -11.38 4.58
N ASN A 61 10.46 -11.22 4.03
CA ASN A 61 11.01 -12.15 3.07
C ASN A 61 11.34 -13.54 3.66
N GLN A 62 11.83 -13.58 4.90
CA GLN A 62 12.04 -14.85 5.62
C GLN A 62 10.71 -15.55 5.86
N HIS A 63 9.70 -14.82 6.33
CA HIS A 63 8.37 -15.35 6.59
C HIS A 63 7.70 -15.85 5.30
N LEU A 64 7.91 -15.17 4.17
CA LEU A 64 7.43 -15.62 2.86
C LEU A 64 8.09 -16.93 2.42
N ALA A 65 9.42 -17.04 2.53
CA ALA A 65 10.15 -18.26 2.19
C ALA A 65 9.75 -19.43 3.11
N LEU A 66 9.63 -19.16 4.41
CA LEU A 66 9.20 -20.14 5.42
C LEU A 66 7.78 -20.63 5.14
N SER A 67 6.82 -19.72 5.00
CA SER A 67 5.43 -20.08 4.72
C SER A 67 5.28 -20.82 3.39
N GLY A 68 5.93 -20.37 2.32
CA GLY A 68 5.92 -21.07 1.02
C GLY A 68 6.50 -22.48 1.09
N GLY A 69 7.56 -22.68 1.87
CA GLY A 69 8.11 -24.01 2.16
C GLY A 69 7.12 -24.87 2.96
N LEU A 70 6.46 -24.30 3.96
CA LEU A 70 5.45 -25.00 4.77
C LEU A 70 4.23 -25.40 3.94
N VAL A 71 3.81 -24.61 2.94
CA VAL A 71 2.76 -25.01 1.99
C VAL A 71 3.16 -26.27 1.25
N GLY A 72 4.40 -26.34 0.75
CA GLY A 72 4.92 -27.53 0.08
C GLY A 72 4.94 -28.76 1.00
N ILE A 73 5.48 -28.61 2.21
CA ILE A 73 5.60 -29.69 3.20
C ILE A 73 4.22 -30.21 3.64
N THR A 74 3.30 -29.31 3.98
CA THR A 74 1.94 -29.66 4.41
C THR A 74 1.13 -30.31 3.29
N THR A 75 1.31 -29.86 2.05
CA THR A 75 0.69 -30.47 0.87
C THR A 75 1.20 -31.89 0.65
N LEU A 76 2.52 -32.11 0.64
CA LEU A 76 3.11 -33.44 0.52
C LEU A 76 2.69 -34.36 1.67
N GLY A 77 2.57 -33.83 2.88
CA GLY A 77 2.10 -34.57 4.04
C GLY A 77 0.66 -35.09 3.92
N ARG A 78 -0.18 -34.45 3.10
CA ARG A 78 -1.54 -34.91 2.79
C ARG A 78 -1.55 -36.06 1.76
N PHE A 79 -0.53 -36.17 0.92
CA PHE A 79 -0.44 -37.16 -0.17
C PHE A 79 0.32 -38.45 0.19
N GLY A 80 0.56 -38.72 1.48
CA GLY A 80 1.07 -40.04 1.91
C GLY A 80 2.28 -40.00 2.85
N LEU A 81 2.75 -38.81 3.24
CA LEU A 81 3.89 -38.66 4.16
C LEU A 81 3.45 -37.99 5.48
N PRO A 82 2.70 -38.67 6.37
CA PRO A 82 2.11 -38.04 7.56
C PRO A 82 3.16 -37.42 8.50
N LEU A 83 4.39 -37.94 8.52
CA LEU A 83 5.51 -37.37 9.28
C LEU A 83 5.84 -35.93 8.88
N LEU A 84 5.69 -35.57 7.60
CA LEU A 84 5.92 -34.20 7.13
C LEU A 84 4.98 -33.19 7.78
N ARG A 85 3.75 -33.59 8.13
CA ARG A 85 2.78 -32.71 8.81
C ARG A 85 3.23 -32.39 10.24
N ILE A 86 3.83 -33.35 10.92
CA ILE A 86 4.37 -33.15 12.28
C ILE A 86 5.59 -32.22 12.21
N ILE A 87 6.45 -32.40 11.20
CA ILE A 87 7.63 -31.56 10.98
C ILE A 87 7.24 -30.11 10.65
N SER A 88 6.12 -29.85 9.98
CA SER A 88 5.65 -28.49 9.70
C SER A 88 5.11 -27.74 10.93
N LEU A 89 4.72 -28.44 11.99
CA LEU A 89 3.97 -27.85 13.10
C LEU A 89 4.75 -26.77 13.87
N PRO A 90 6.05 -26.92 14.18
CA PRO A 90 6.82 -25.86 14.82
C PRO A 90 6.94 -24.59 13.96
N GLY A 91 7.08 -24.75 12.64
CA GLY A 91 7.17 -23.63 11.71
C GLY A 91 5.86 -22.85 11.60
N LEU A 92 4.73 -23.57 11.60
CA LEU A 92 3.40 -23.00 11.65
C LEU A 92 3.12 -22.28 12.98
N LEU A 93 3.45 -22.92 14.11
CA LEU A 93 3.34 -22.30 15.42
C LEU A 93 4.15 -20.99 15.54
N TYR A 94 5.34 -20.94 14.93
CA TYR A 94 6.14 -19.73 14.87
C TYR A 94 5.43 -18.59 14.11
N LEU A 95 4.79 -18.90 12.98
CA LEU A 95 4.00 -17.92 12.22
C LEU A 95 2.76 -17.48 12.99
N ASP A 96 2.06 -18.39 13.67
CA ASP A 96 0.91 -18.07 14.53
C ASP A 96 1.29 -17.08 15.65
N LEU A 97 2.43 -17.30 16.30
CA LEU A 97 2.95 -16.38 17.32
C LEU A 97 3.25 -14.99 16.75
N TYR A 98 3.71 -14.90 15.49
CA TYR A 98 3.88 -13.62 14.81
C TYR A 98 2.54 -12.88 14.67
N PHE A 99 1.49 -13.54 14.16
CA PHE A 99 0.16 -12.93 14.00
C PHE A 99 -0.45 -12.52 15.35
N VAL A 100 -0.35 -13.37 16.37
CA VAL A 100 -0.81 -13.05 17.73
C VAL A 100 -0.02 -11.87 18.30
N GLY A 101 1.30 -11.83 18.09
CA GLY A 101 2.15 -10.73 18.49
C GLY A 101 1.70 -9.39 17.88
N GLN A 102 1.47 -9.37 16.57
CA GLN A 102 0.98 -8.18 15.86
C GLN A 102 -0.39 -7.73 16.38
N ALA A 103 -1.31 -8.68 16.59
CA ALA A 103 -2.64 -8.38 17.16
C ALA A 103 -2.54 -7.76 18.56
N VAL A 104 -1.68 -8.30 19.43
CA VAL A 104 -1.47 -7.79 20.79
C VAL A 104 -0.81 -6.43 20.78
N LEU A 105 0.22 -6.21 19.95
CA LEU A 105 0.89 -4.92 19.82
C LEU A 105 -0.08 -3.84 19.36
N ARG A 106 -0.86 -4.10 18.30
CA ARG A 106 -1.86 -3.14 17.80
C ARG A 106 -2.97 -2.88 18.80
N TRP A 107 -3.45 -3.92 19.49
CA TRP A 107 -4.45 -3.75 20.55
C TRP A 107 -3.92 -2.89 21.70
N ARG A 108 -2.67 -3.10 22.13
CA ARG A 108 -2.03 -2.26 23.17
C ARG A 108 -1.81 -0.81 22.71
N ALA A 109 -1.44 -0.60 21.44
CA ALA A 109 -1.17 0.72 20.90
C ALA A 109 -2.46 1.56 20.71
N THR A 110 -3.54 0.94 20.24
CA THR A 110 -4.76 1.65 19.82
C THR A 110 -5.95 1.46 20.75
N GLY A 111 -5.91 0.46 21.64
CA GLY A 111 -7.05 0.03 22.45
C GLY A 111 -8.19 -0.58 21.64
N ARG A 112 -8.00 -0.85 20.34
CA ARG A 112 -9.04 -1.32 19.42
C ARG A 112 -8.65 -2.68 18.82
N VAL A 113 -9.68 -3.48 18.54
CA VAL A 113 -9.55 -4.74 17.81
C VAL A 113 -9.51 -4.39 16.32
N GLY A 114 -8.41 -4.73 15.66
CA GLY A 114 -8.21 -4.51 14.22
C GLY A 114 -8.30 -5.80 13.43
N ILE A 115 -8.07 -5.69 12.13
CA ILE A 115 -7.95 -6.85 11.23
C ILE A 115 -6.86 -7.85 11.66
N GLU A 116 -5.81 -7.41 12.33
CA GLU A 116 -4.74 -8.27 12.85
C GLU A 116 -5.26 -9.27 13.88
N THR A 117 -6.28 -8.88 14.67
CA THR A 117 -6.93 -9.78 15.59
C THR A 117 -7.75 -10.84 14.85
N ASN A 118 -8.36 -10.46 13.73
CA ASN A 118 -9.04 -11.42 12.86
C ASN A 118 -8.05 -12.48 12.35
N ASP A 119 -6.88 -12.03 11.87
CA ASP A 119 -5.83 -12.90 11.37
C ASP A 119 -5.32 -13.87 12.43
N ALA A 120 -5.04 -13.36 13.64
CA ALA A 120 -4.61 -14.16 14.77
C ALA A 120 -5.63 -15.25 15.14
N VAL A 121 -6.92 -14.90 15.21
CA VAL A 121 -8.00 -15.86 15.51
C VAL A 121 -8.13 -16.90 14.40
N LEU A 122 -8.03 -16.47 13.14
CA LEU A 122 -8.12 -17.35 11.98
C LEU A 122 -6.99 -18.37 11.97
N VAL A 123 -5.73 -17.94 12.07
CA VAL A 123 -4.57 -18.86 12.01
C VAL A 123 -4.55 -19.81 13.21
N THR A 124 -4.81 -19.30 14.42
CA THR A 124 -4.91 -20.14 15.63
C THR A 124 -6.05 -21.15 15.50
N GLY A 125 -7.18 -20.76 14.90
CA GLY A 125 -8.30 -21.64 14.62
C GLY A 125 -7.97 -22.72 13.59
N LEU A 126 -7.25 -22.37 12.51
CA LEU A 126 -6.77 -23.32 11.50
C LEU A 126 -5.78 -24.33 12.11
N LEU A 127 -4.86 -23.86 12.94
CA LEU A 127 -3.92 -24.71 13.66
C LEU A 127 -4.64 -25.67 14.62
N ALA A 128 -5.55 -25.13 15.45
CA ALA A 128 -6.34 -25.91 16.41
C ALA A 128 -7.20 -26.98 15.74
N THR A 129 -7.75 -26.67 14.56
CA THR A 129 -8.54 -27.61 13.75
C THR A 129 -7.69 -28.54 12.86
N ARG A 130 -6.35 -28.48 12.99
CA ARG A 130 -5.37 -29.28 12.24
C ARG A 130 -5.44 -29.06 10.71
N GLN A 131 -5.90 -27.90 10.28
CA GLN A 131 -5.95 -27.48 8.88
C GLN A 131 -4.63 -26.84 8.42
N LEU A 132 -3.51 -27.50 8.72
CA LEU A 132 -2.14 -27.00 8.53
C LEU A 132 -1.84 -26.48 7.11
N GLY A 133 -2.44 -27.10 6.08
CA GLY A 133 -2.24 -26.66 4.70
C GLY A 133 -2.95 -25.34 4.36
N ALA A 134 -4.13 -25.12 4.93
CA ALA A 134 -4.85 -23.85 4.77
C ALA A 134 -4.15 -22.71 5.52
N GLU A 135 -3.63 -23.01 6.71
CA GLU A 135 -2.84 -22.09 7.53
C GLU A 135 -1.55 -21.66 6.82
N ALA A 136 -0.77 -22.62 6.29
CA ALA A 136 0.42 -22.33 5.52
C ALA A 136 0.11 -21.46 4.29
N LEU A 137 -0.98 -21.80 3.56
CA LEU A 137 -1.40 -21.07 2.37
C LEU A 137 -1.80 -19.63 2.71
N PHE A 138 -2.57 -19.46 3.80
CA PHE A 138 -2.97 -18.16 4.31
C PHE A 138 -1.74 -17.30 4.63
N ALA A 139 -0.77 -17.84 5.40
CA ALA A 139 0.46 -17.13 5.71
C ALA A 139 1.23 -16.74 4.44
N THR A 140 1.35 -17.63 3.45
CA THR A 140 2.01 -17.30 2.18
C THR A 140 1.30 -16.18 1.43
N LEU A 141 -0.02 -16.21 1.34
CA LEU A 141 -0.80 -15.13 0.71
C LEU A 141 -0.61 -13.81 1.46
N PHE A 142 -0.64 -13.83 2.79
CA PHE A 142 -0.38 -12.67 3.64
C PHE A 142 0.98 -12.03 3.34
N PHE A 143 2.07 -12.80 3.43
CA PHE A 143 3.41 -12.25 3.22
C PHE A 143 3.68 -11.88 1.75
N THR A 144 3.04 -12.57 0.80
CA THR A 144 3.09 -12.18 -0.62
C THR A 144 2.43 -10.82 -0.81
N SER A 145 1.26 -10.59 -0.21
CA SER A 145 0.57 -9.31 -0.24
C SER A 145 1.44 -8.19 0.33
N HIS A 146 2.06 -8.40 1.49
CA HIS A 146 2.93 -7.40 2.11
C HIS A 146 4.13 -7.06 1.22
N LYS A 147 4.77 -8.07 0.64
CA LYS A 147 5.89 -7.87 -0.29
C LYS A 147 5.47 -7.11 -1.55
N LEU A 148 4.26 -7.37 -2.07
CA LEU A 148 3.73 -6.60 -3.19
C LEU A 148 3.53 -5.13 -2.81
N GLN A 149 3.00 -4.84 -1.62
CA GLN A 149 2.86 -3.47 -1.12
C GLN A 149 4.21 -2.76 -1.03
N GLU A 150 5.24 -3.42 -0.52
CA GLU A 150 6.59 -2.87 -0.44
C GLU A 150 7.18 -2.55 -1.83
N ILE A 151 7.04 -3.47 -2.79
CA ILE A 151 7.53 -3.26 -4.17
C ILE A 151 6.79 -2.10 -4.83
N VAL A 152 5.47 -2.02 -4.62
CA VAL A 152 4.63 -0.93 -5.12
C VAL A 152 5.08 0.40 -4.50
N ALA A 153 5.28 0.45 -3.19
CA ALA A 153 5.76 1.64 -2.48
C ALA A 153 7.12 2.11 -3.02
N ALA A 154 8.06 1.19 -3.20
CA ALA A 154 9.37 1.48 -3.77
C ALA A 154 9.26 2.01 -5.21
N GLY A 155 8.36 1.43 -6.03
CA GLY A 155 8.08 1.90 -7.39
C GLY A 155 7.58 3.33 -7.43
N VAL A 156 6.61 3.69 -6.57
CA VAL A 156 6.07 5.06 -6.46
C VAL A 156 7.18 6.05 -6.08
N ALA A 157 8.01 5.71 -5.09
CA ALA A 157 9.07 6.60 -4.65
C ALA A 157 10.15 6.83 -5.73
N GLN A 158 10.47 5.80 -6.51
CA GLN A 158 11.42 5.90 -7.62
C GLN A 158 10.87 6.78 -8.75
N GLU A 159 9.59 6.68 -9.08
CA GLU A 159 8.96 7.56 -10.08
C GLU A 159 8.91 9.02 -9.63
N THR A 160 8.77 9.26 -8.32
CA THR A 160 8.77 10.61 -7.75
C THR A 160 10.15 11.25 -7.80
N THR A 161 11.21 10.46 -7.59
CA THR A 161 12.60 10.95 -7.57
C THR A 161 13.20 11.13 -8.97
N SER A 162 12.73 10.37 -9.97
CA SER A 162 13.26 10.37 -11.34
C SER A 162 12.62 11.39 -12.28
N GLY A 163 11.59 12.14 -11.84
CA GLY A 163 11.14 13.31 -12.59
C GLY A 163 12.24 14.36 -12.57
N ASP A 164 12.73 14.77 -13.76
CA ASP A 164 13.76 15.80 -14.03
C ASP A 164 13.38 17.22 -13.54
N LEU A 165 12.73 17.34 -12.39
CA LEU A 165 12.37 18.61 -11.76
C LEU A 165 13.40 18.88 -10.65
N PRO A 166 14.50 19.62 -10.94
CA PRO A 166 15.62 19.86 -10.02
C PRO A 166 15.27 20.65 -8.75
N TYR A 167 13.99 20.95 -8.50
CA TYR A 167 13.51 21.78 -7.41
C TYR A 167 12.67 21.03 -6.36
N LEU A 168 12.38 19.73 -6.53
CA LEU A 168 11.79 18.91 -5.46
C LEU A 168 12.83 18.38 -4.45
N THR A 169 14.11 18.49 -4.76
CA THR A 169 15.22 18.00 -3.92
C THR A 169 15.54 18.90 -2.74
N GLU A 170 15.29 20.22 -2.82
CA GLU A 170 15.67 21.16 -1.74
C GLU A 170 14.52 21.54 -0.78
N ALA A 171 13.25 21.41 -1.19
CA ALA A 171 12.11 21.85 -0.37
C ALA A 171 11.34 20.71 0.34
N GLY A 172 11.72 19.44 0.16
CA GLY A 172 11.09 18.34 0.90
C GLY A 172 11.06 17.02 0.14
N ALA A 173 12.24 16.45 -0.12
CA ALA A 173 12.36 15.03 -0.42
C ALA A 173 11.76 14.25 0.76
N MET A 174 10.51 13.82 0.62
CA MET A 174 9.86 13.01 1.64
C MET A 174 10.63 11.67 1.69
N PRO A 175 11.13 11.24 2.85
CA PRO A 175 11.87 9.99 2.95
C PRO A 175 11.00 8.83 2.47
N LEU A 176 11.60 7.78 1.90
CA LEU A 176 10.91 6.56 1.43
C LEU A 176 9.90 6.01 2.47
N ALA A 177 10.25 6.15 3.76
CA ALA A 177 9.42 5.79 4.90
C ALA A 177 8.12 6.63 5.01
N ALA A 178 8.12 7.88 4.57
CA ALA A 178 6.95 8.73 4.53
C ALA A 178 6.00 8.39 3.38
N THR A 179 6.51 8.01 2.19
CA THR A 179 5.70 7.46 1.09
C THR A 179 5.10 6.08 1.41
N ALA A 180 5.86 5.23 2.12
CA ALA A 180 5.35 3.97 2.64
C ALA A 180 4.28 4.22 3.73
N ALA A 181 4.52 5.19 4.61
CA ALA A 181 3.53 5.64 5.59
C ALA A 181 2.29 6.25 4.91
N THR A 182 2.38 6.94 3.75
CA THR A 182 1.18 7.44 3.05
C THR A 182 0.38 6.34 2.36
N LEU A 183 1.02 5.26 1.91
CA LEU A 183 0.30 4.05 1.48
C LEU A 183 -0.38 3.35 2.66
N GLU A 184 0.27 3.35 3.83
CA GLU A 184 -0.35 2.91 5.08
C GLU A 184 -1.47 3.85 5.53
N GLN A 185 -1.36 5.16 5.24
CA GLN A 185 -2.28 6.23 5.63
C GLN A 185 -3.40 6.45 4.59
N MET A 186 -3.79 5.39 3.86
CA MET A 186 -5.16 5.23 3.34
C MET A 186 -6.12 4.93 4.52
N SER A 187 -6.13 5.85 5.49
CA SER A 187 -6.70 5.68 6.84
C SER A 187 -8.22 5.49 6.85
N GLY A 188 -8.92 6.04 5.85
CA GLY A 188 -10.37 5.89 5.74
C GLY A 188 -10.78 4.45 5.51
N TRP A 189 -10.05 3.72 4.66
CA TRP A 189 -10.35 2.33 4.33
C TRP A 189 -9.93 1.38 5.44
N GLN A 190 -8.77 1.60 6.07
CA GLN A 190 -8.36 0.81 7.23
C GLN A 190 -9.40 0.86 8.34
N GLN A 191 -10.00 2.03 8.61
CA GLN A 191 -11.08 2.13 9.60
C GLN A 191 -12.32 1.34 9.20
N GLN A 192 -12.69 1.33 7.92
CA GLN A 192 -13.81 0.51 7.43
C GLN A 192 -13.50 -0.98 7.52
N ILE A 193 -12.27 -1.38 7.18
CA ILE A 193 -11.79 -2.76 7.27
C ILE A 193 -11.75 -3.22 8.73
N ASP A 194 -11.25 -2.40 9.65
CA ASP A 194 -11.22 -2.70 11.08
C ASP A 194 -12.64 -2.87 11.65
N ARG A 195 -13.59 -2.02 11.22
CA ARG A 195 -15.01 -2.17 11.58
C ARG A 195 -15.61 -3.46 11.00
N ALA A 196 -15.28 -3.79 9.76
CA ALA A 196 -15.72 -5.03 9.12
C ALA A 196 -15.11 -6.27 9.80
N ALA A 197 -13.87 -6.20 10.26
CA ALA A 197 -13.20 -7.27 10.99
C ALA A 197 -13.94 -7.62 12.29
N LEU A 198 -14.39 -6.60 13.04
CA LEU A 198 -15.24 -6.81 14.23
C LEU A 198 -16.55 -7.51 13.89
N LEU A 199 -17.21 -7.10 12.80
CA LEU A 199 -18.45 -7.72 12.35
C LEU A 199 -18.24 -9.19 11.95
N LEU A 200 -17.15 -9.50 11.24
CA LEU A 200 -16.81 -10.85 10.82
C LEU A 200 -16.41 -11.74 11.99
N LEU A 201 -15.66 -11.21 12.97
CA LEU A 201 -15.35 -11.91 14.21
C LEU A 201 -16.63 -12.26 14.99
N ALA A 202 -17.55 -11.29 15.14
CA ALA A 202 -18.83 -11.52 15.78
C ALA A 202 -19.67 -12.55 15.01
N LEU A 203 -19.73 -12.45 13.67
CA LEU A 203 -20.48 -13.37 12.83
C LEU A 203 -19.91 -14.80 12.89
N SER A 204 -18.58 -14.94 12.92
CA SER A 204 -17.89 -16.22 13.10
C SER A 204 -18.16 -16.82 14.48
N ALA A 205 -18.09 -16.00 15.54
CA ALA A 205 -18.40 -16.43 16.90
C ALA A 205 -19.85 -16.96 17.02
N VAL A 206 -20.82 -16.24 16.44
CA VAL A 206 -22.24 -16.66 16.40
C VAL A 206 -22.45 -17.89 15.51
N SER A 207 -21.69 -18.01 14.42
CA SER A 207 -21.79 -19.16 13.51
C SER A 207 -21.21 -20.45 14.09
N THR A 208 -20.27 -20.34 15.04
CA THR A 208 -19.58 -21.49 15.64
C THR A 208 -20.53 -22.52 16.28
N PRO A 209 -21.50 -22.15 17.15
CA PRO A 209 -22.45 -23.14 17.70
C PRO A 209 -23.44 -23.71 16.67
N ILE A 210 -23.73 -22.98 15.58
CA ILE A 210 -24.73 -23.39 14.58
C ILE A 210 -24.12 -24.31 13.51
N LEU A 211 -22.93 -23.95 13.02
CA LEU A 211 -22.30 -24.55 11.85
C LEU A 211 -21.04 -25.36 12.19
N GLY A 212 -20.51 -25.21 13.42
CA GLY A 212 -19.24 -25.78 13.84
C GLY A 212 -18.02 -24.96 13.43
N ILE A 213 -16.87 -25.27 14.04
CA ILE A 213 -15.64 -24.48 13.95
C ILE A 213 -15.11 -24.36 12.51
N HIS A 214 -15.15 -25.45 11.73
CA HIS A 214 -14.62 -25.42 10.35
C HIS A 214 -15.37 -24.44 9.44
N ARG A 215 -16.71 -24.37 9.59
CA ARG A 215 -17.55 -23.50 8.78
C ARG A 215 -17.47 -22.05 9.27
N SER A 216 -17.37 -21.82 10.59
CA SER A 216 -17.17 -20.47 11.11
C SER A 216 -15.82 -19.87 10.71
N LEU A 217 -14.75 -20.67 10.65
CA LEU A 217 -13.46 -20.23 10.10
C LEU A 217 -13.55 -19.85 8.62
N SER A 218 -14.43 -20.49 7.84
CA SER A 218 -14.65 -20.09 6.44
C SER A 218 -15.33 -18.72 6.33
N VAL A 219 -16.27 -18.41 7.24
CA VAL A 219 -16.87 -17.06 7.34
C VAL A 219 -15.80 -16.03 7.68
N LEU A 220 -14.88 -16.38 8.57
CA LEU A 220 -13.78 -15.51 8.99
C LEU A 220 -12.77 -15.27 7.86
N LEU A 221 -12.47 -16.31 7.08
CA LEU A 221 -11.59 -16.26 5.91
C LEU A 221 -12.18 -15.43 4.76
N ALA A 222 -13.51 -15.29 4.68
CA ALA A 222 -14.19 -14.46 3.68
C ALA A 222 -14.02 -12.93 3.91
N ASN A 223 -13.01 -12.53 4.68
CA ASN A 223 -12.72 -11.14 4.97
C ASN A 223 -12.20 -10.38 3.75
N PHE A 224 -12.94 -9.35 3.33
CA PHE A 224 -12.59 -8.46 2.22
C PHE A 224 -11.30 -7.66 2.44
N GLY A 225 -10.79 -7.59 3.67
CA GLY A 225 -9.59 -6.81 3.98
C GLY A 225 -8.34 -7.24 3.20
N TYR A 226 -8.23 -8.52 2.85
CA TYR A 226 -7.08 -9.05 2.11
C TYR A 226 -7.04 -8.62 0.66
N ASP A 227 -8.16 -8.82 -0.03
CA ASP A 227 -8.32 -8.35 -1.40
C ASP A 227 -8.04 -6.85 -1.46
N TYR A 228 -8.55 -6.10 -0.48
CA TYR A 228 -8.33 -4.65 -0.43
C TYR A 228 -6.86 -4.26 -0.22
N ARG A 229 -6.13 -4.96 0.67
CA ARG A 229 -4.70 -4.72 0.90
C ARG A 229 -3.87 -4.89 -0.37
N VAL A 230 -4.25 -5.82 -1.26
CA VAL A 230 -3.57 -6.02 -2.55
C VAL A 230 -4.07 -5.06 -3.63
N PHE A 231 -5.39 -4.91 -3.76
CA PHE A 231 -5.99 -4.14 -4.86
C PHE A 231 -5.85 -2.63 -4.68
N ALA A 232 -5.87 -2.10 -3.45
CA ALA A 232 -5.80 -0.64 -3.25
C ALA A 232 -4.49 -0.02 -3.76
N PRO A 233 -3.29 -0.53 -3.41
CA PRO A 233 -2.03 -0.02 -3.95
C PRO A 233 -1.89 -0.24 -5.46
N LEU A 234 -2.32 -1.40 -5.96
CA LEU A 234 -2.29 -1.68 -7.41
C LEU A 234 -3.20 -0.75 -8.19
N SER A 235 -4.39 -0.47 -7.66
CA SER A 235 -5.31 0.50 -8.22
C SER A 235 -4.69 1.89 -8.19
N ALA A 236 -4.15 2.35 -7.06
CA ALA A 236 -3.49 3.64 -6.93
C ALA A 236 -2.34 3.81 -7.94
N LEU A 237 -1.48 2.80 -8.09
CA LEU A 237 -0.42 2.80 -9.10
C LEU A 237 -0.95 2.90 -10.53
N ASN A 238 -1.99 2.13 -10.85
CA ASN A 238 -2.59 2.17 -12.18
C ASN A 238 -3.14 3.58 -12.50
N HIS A 239 -3.75 4.24 -11.51
CA HIS A 239 -4.25 5.61 -11.64
C HIS A 239 -3.12 6.64 -11.72
N LEU A 240 -2.06 6.50 -10.93
CA LEU A 240 -0.86 7.36 -11.03
C LEU A 240 -0.21 7.23 -12.41
N ARG A 241 -0.09 6.02 -12.94
CA ARG A 241 0.45 5.76 -14.27
C ARG A 241 -0.44 6.37 -15.36
N LEU A 242 -1.77 6.24 -15.24
CA LEU A 242 -2.73 6.86 -16.16
C LEU A 242 -2.68 8.39 -16.10
N ALA A 243 -2.57 8.97 -14.90
CA ALA A 243 -2.41 10.42 -14.74
C ALA A 243 -1.10 10.90 -15.41
N LYS A 244 0.00 10.18 -15.18
CA LYS A 244 1.30 10.47 -15.79
C LYS A 244 1.28 10.40 -17.32
N THR A 245 0.60 9.41 -17.92
CA THR A 245 0.46 9.34 -19.39
C THR A 245 -0.40 10.46 -19.96
N GLN A 246 -1.27 11.05 -19.15
CA GLN A 246 -2.06 12.25 -19.48
C GLN A 246 -1.33 13.57 -19.18
N GLY A 247 -0.07 13.53 -18.71
CA GLY A 247 0.69 14.72 -18.32
C GLY A 247 0.23 15.35 -17.00
N ILE A 248 -0.60 14.65 -16.23
CA ILE A 248 -1.05 15.07 -14.91
C ILE A 248 -0.09 14.48 -13.88
N TRP A 249 0.61 15.34 -13.15
CA TRP A 249 1.52 14.93 -12.09
C TRP A 249 0.83 15.01 -10.74
N ILE A 250 0.71 13.85 -10.10
CA ILE A 250 0.11 13.71 -8.77
C ILE A 250 1.22 13.32 -7.81
N LYS A 251 1.43 14.15 -6.79
CA LYS A 251 2.55 14.01 -5.83
C LYS A 251 2.42 12.77 -4.94
N ASP A 252 1.21 12.40 -4.55
CA ASP A 252 0.95 11.30 -3.61
C ASP A 252 -0.36 10.58 -3.95
N GLY A 253 -0.46 9.28 -3.70
CA GLY A 253 -1.72 8.53 -3.80
C GLY A 253 -2.84 9.09 -2.91
N HIS A 254 -2.51 9.74 -1.79
CA HIS A 254 -3.51 10.36 -0.90
C HIS A 254 -4.32 11.47 -1.59
N VAL A 255 -3.73 12.12 -2.61
CA VAL A 255 -4.41 13.09 -3.47
C VAL A 255 -5.66 12.48 -4.11
N PHE A 256 -5.64 11.21 -4.50
CA PHE A 256 -6.79 10.56 -5.12
C PHE A 256 -7.97 10.39 -4.16
N GLU A 257 -7.71 10.12 -2.88
CA GLU A 257 -8.77 10.06 -1.87
C GLU A 257 -9.39 11.44 -1.60
N GLN A 258 -8.56 12.49 -1.70
CA GLN A 258 -9.00 13.86 -1.53
C GLN A 258 -9.69 14.42 -2.77
N LEU A 259 -9.28 14.01 -3.98
CA LEU A 259 -9.89 14.43 -5.25
C LEU A 259 -11.41 14.20 -5.27
N GLY A 260 -11.89 13.12 -4.66
CA GLY A 260 -13.33 12.84 -4.53
C GLY A 260 -14.07 13.76 -3.54
N LYS A 261 -13.34 14.47 -2.68
CA LYS A 261 -13.85 15.40 -1.65
C LYS A 261 -13.62 16.87 -2.00
N VAL A 262 -12.85 17.16 -3.05
CA VAL A 262 -12.63 18.52 -3.55
C VAL A 262 -13.93 19.09 -4.08
N ASN A 263 -14.37 20.19 -3.49
CA ASN A 263 -15.60 20.86 -3.88
C ASN A 263 -15.34 22.07 -4.78
N VAL A 264 -14.16 22.67 -4.63
CA VAL A 264 -13.76 23.90 -5.31
C VAL A 264 -12.45 23.65 -6.02
N ILE A 265 -12.44 23.91 -7.33
CA ILE A 265 -11.22 23.91 -8.13
C ILE A 265 -10.88 25.36 -8.47
N LEU A 266 -9.71 25.81 -8.01
CA LEU A 266 -9.12 27.09 -8.34
C LEU A 266 -8.10 26.88 -9.45
N ILE A 267 -8.28 27.55 -10.59
CA ILE A 267 -7.37 27.45 -11.73
C ILE A 267 -6.52 28.73 -11.77
N ASP A 268 -5.20 28.55 -11.76
CA ASP A 268 -4.21 29.59 -11.98
C ASP A 268 -4.17 29.94 -13.47
N GLY A 269 -4.19 31.24 -13.78
CA GLY A 269 -4.08 31.74 -15.14
C GLY A 269 -5.22 32.63 -15.59
N GLN A 270 -4.82 33.60 -16.41
CA GLN A 270 -5.66 34.62 -17.03
C GLN A 270 -6.89 34.01 -17.73
N GLN A 271 -7.99 34.74 -17.69
CA GLN A 271 -9.38 34.50 -18.11
C GLN A 271 -9.69 33.60 -19.34
N GLU A 272 -8.71 33.18 -20.14
CA GLU A 272 -8.85 32.78 -21.55
C GLU A 272 -9.18 31.30 -21.81
N ARG A 273 -9.58 30.54 -20.79
CA ARG A 273 -10.08 29.15 -20.95
C ARG A 273 -11.52 28.96 -20.49
N VAL A 274 -12.41 29.89 -20.88
CA VAL A 274 -13.86 29.80 -20.65
C VAL A 274 -14.47 28.54 -21.28
N ASP A 275 -13.94 28.09 -22.43
CA ASP A 275 -14.41 26.86 -23.09
C ASP A 275 -14.05 25.57 -22.33
N GLU A 276 -12.90 25.54 -21.63
CA GLU A 276 -12.58 24.38 -20.78
C GLU A 276 -13.47 24.30 -19.54
N ARG A 277 -13.99 25.43 -19.02
CA ARG A 277 -14.91 25.42 -17.88
C ARG A 277 -16.19 24.61 -18.16
N GLN A 278 -16.66 24.58 -19.41
CA GLN A 278 -17.79 23.73 -19.79
C GLN A 278 -17.39 22.25 -19.87
N HIS A 279 -16.19 21.94 -20.36
CA HIS A 279 -15.67 20.57 -20.42
C HIS A 279 -15.56 19.93 -19.03
N TRP A 280 -14.98 20.65 -18.06
CA TRP A 280 -14.83 20.15 -16.68
C TRP A 280 -16.19 19.93 -15.98
N ARG A 281 -17.22 20.72 -16.30
CA ARG A 281 -18.58 20.55 -15.75
C ARG A 281 -19.30 19.32 -16.31
N GLN A 282 -18.90 18.81 -17.47
CA GLN A 282 -19.53 17.66 -18.11
C GLN A 282 -18.90 16.32 -17.69
N LEU A 283 -17.77 16.33 -16.98
CA LEU A 283 -17.13 15.11 -16.50
C LEU A 283 -17.94 14.52 -15.32
N PRO A 284 -18.62 13.36 -15.51
CA PRO A 284 -19.49 12.79 -14.49
C PRO A 284 -18.73 12.27 -13.25
N ALA A 285 -17.41 12.17 -13.34
CA ALA A 285 -16.56 11.62 -12.29
C ALA A 285 -16.18 12.64 -11.20
N ILE A 286 -16.20 13.96 -11.49
CA ILE A 286 -15.79 14.99 -10.53
C ILE A 286 -17.04 15.75 -10.10
N LYS A 287 -17.49 15.55 -8.86
CA LYS A 287 -18.54 16.36 -8.23
C LYS A 287 -18.01 17.75 -7.85
N CYS A 288 -17.41 18.45 -8.81
CA CYS A 288 -16.96 19.81 -8.59
C CYS A 288 -18.18 20.72 -8.50
N ARG A 289 -18.36 21.35 -7.34
CA ARG A 289 -19.49 22.26 -7.12
C ARG A 289 -19.23 23.60 -7.80
N GLN A 290 -17.97 24.06 -7.77
CA GLN A 290 -17.59 25.37 -8.30
C GLN A 290 -16.15 25.35 -8.85
N VAL A 291 -15.98 25.92 -10.04
CA VAL A 291 -14.66 26.18 -10.66
C VAL A 291 -14.49 27.69 -10.73
N HIS A 292 -13.46 28.22 -10.08
CA HIS A 292 -13.15 29.66 -10.10
C HIS A 292 -11.78 29.91 -10.72
N ALA A 293 -11.68 30.98 -11.50
CA ALA A 293 -10.39 31.47 -12.01
C ALA A 293 -9.80 32.40 -10.97
N CYS A 294 -8.50 32.28 -10.72
CA CYS A 294 -7.85 33.10 -9.71
C CYS A 294 -7.45 34.47 -10.28
N ASN A 295 -8.06 35.54 -9.77
CA ASN A 295 -7.80 36.93 -10.21
C ASN A 295 -6.99 37.75 -9.17
N SER A 296 -6.66 37.14 -8.03
CA SER A 296 -6.00 37.72 -6.84
C SER A 296 -4.92 36.74 -6.38
N PRO A 297 -3.97 37.08 -5.47
CA PRO A 297 -3.08 36.08 -4.86
C PRO A 297 -3.85 34.84 -4.43
N ALA A 298 -3.52 33.68 -5.02
CA ALA A 298 -4.36 32.48 -4.91
C ALA A 298 -4.43 31.97 -3.48
N ALA A 299 -3.36 32.16 -2.71
CA ALA A 299 -3.28 31.93 -1.28
C ALA A 299 -4.49 32.51 -0.51
N THR A 300 -4.85 33.78 -0.75
CA THR A 300 -5.96 34.42 0.00
C THR A 300 -7.31 33.80 -0.33
N GLN A 301 -7.54 33.43 -1.59
CA GLN A 301 -8.79 32.79 -1.99
C GLN A 301 -8.88 31.37 -1.44
N ILE A 302 -7.79 30.62 -1.49
CA ILE A 302 -7.69 29.28 -0.89
C ILE A 302 -8.07 29.34 0.59
N MET A 303 -7.45 30.26 1.36
CA MET A 303 -7.76 30.44 2.78
C MET A 303 -9.23 30.82 3.02
N GLN A 304 -9.81 31.67 2.16
CA GLN A 304 -11.22 32.06 2.29
C GLN A 304 -12.17 30.87 2.06
N TRP A 305 -11.90 30.03 1.07
CA TRP A 305 -12.72 28.84 0.79
C TRP A 305 -12.54 27.76 1.87
N GLN A 306 -11.31 27.57 2.36
CA GLN A 306 -11.02 26.68 3.48
C GLN A 306 -11.72 27.17 4.77
N ALA A 307 -11.77 28.47 5.02
CA ALA A 307 -12.52 29.05 6.15
C ALA A 307 -14.04 28.79 6.06
N GLN A 308 -14.57 28.57 4.84
CA GLN A 308 -15.95 28.14 4.61
C GLN A 308 -16.14 26.61 4.69
N GLY A 309 -15.10 25.87 5.09
CA GLY A 309 -15.11 24.41 5.17
C GLY A 309 -15.14 23.70 3.81
N GLN A 310 -14.74 24.38 2.73
CA GLN A 310 -14.57 23.74 1.42
C GLN A 310 -13.16 23.17 1.30
N GLN A 311 -13.03 22.00 0.67
CA GLN A 311 -11.74 21.48 0.24
C GLN A 311 -11.38 22.02 -1.14
N VAL A 312 -10.19 22.60 -1.24
CA VAL A 312 -9.76 23.39 -2.40
C VAL A 312 -8.63 22.67 -3.12
N ALA A 313 -8.85 22.38 -4.41
CA ALA A 313 -7.78 21.99 -5.32
C ALA A 313 -7.30 23.21 -6.10
N TYR A 314 -6.00 23.47 -6.05
CA TYR A 314 -5.32 24.48 -6.82
C TYR A 314 -4.66 23.84 -8.04
N VAL A 315 -5.11 24.23 -9.23
CA VAL A 315 -4.53 23.82 -10.51
C VAL A 315 -3.60 24.91 -10.97
N CYS A 316 -2.30 24.67 -10.93
CA CYS A 316 -1.30 25.63 -11.37
C CYS A 316 -0.63 25.18 -12.67
N THR A 317 -0.38 26.15 -13.56
CA THR A 317 0.43 25.98 -14.78
C THR A 317 1.87 26.43 -14.56
N SER A 318 2.08 27.30 -13.57
CA SER A 318 3.37 27.85 -13.18
C SER A 318 3.60 27.65 -11.69
N LEU A 319 4.83 27.34 -11.29
CA LEU A 319 5.23 27.17 -9.88
C LEU A 319 5.60 28.50 -9.20
N THR A 320 5.18 29.63 -9.77
CA THR A 320 5.51 30.96 -9.27
C THR A 320 4.79 31.33 -7.98
N ASP A 321 3.63 30.73 -7.69
CA ASP A 321 2.84 30.99 -6.47
C ASP A 321 3.07 29.88 -5.43
N LEU A 322 4.25 29.89 -4.79
CA LEU A 322 4.62 28.91 -3.76
C LEU A 322 3.72 28.98 -2.53
N ASP A 323 3.20 30.18 -2.19
CA ASP A 323 2.31 30.37 -1.04
C ASP A 323 0.95 29.70 -1.26
N ALA A 324 0.39 29.81 -2.48
CA ALA A 324 -0.83 29.10 -2.83
C ALA A 324 -0.64 27.58 -2.85
N ILE A 325 0.50 27.11 -3.37
CA ILE A 325 0.85 25.68 -3.38
C ILE A 325 0.98 25.14 -1.95
N ALA A 326 1.56 25.92 -1.04
CA ALA A 326 1.72 25.52 0.36
C ALA A 326 0.38 25.49 1.14
N GLN A 327 -0.58 26.34 0.75
CA GLN A 327 -1.86 26.48 1.46
C GLN A 327 -2.98 25.60 0.89
N ALA A 328 -2.92 25.21 -0.38
CA ALA A 328 -3.94 24.37 -0.99
C ALA A 328 -4.00 22.97 -0.36
N ASP A 329 -5.22 22.43 -0.18
CA ASP A 329 -5.40 21.06 0.27
C ASP A 329 -4.87 20.07 -0.78
N LEU A 330 -5.05 20.44 -2.05
CA LEU A 330 -4.59 19.68 -3.19
C LEU A 330 -3.96 20.60 -4.24
N VAL A 331 -2.77 20.23 -4.75
CA VAL A 331 -2.11 20.92 -5.86
C VAL A 331 -2.03 19.98 -7.06
N ILE A 332 -2.53 20.46 -8.21
CA ILE A 332 -2.45 19.76 -9.48
C ILE A 332 -1.60 20.62 -10.41
N HIS A 333 -0.43 20.11 -10.79
CA HIS A 333 0.42 20.80 -11.75
C HIS A 333 0.08 20.32 -13.17
N CYS A 334 -0.39 21.25 -14.01
CA CYS A 334 -0.64 20.98 -15.42
C CYS A 334 0.58 21.43 -16.22
N ALA A 335 1.29 20.49 -16.85
CA ALA A 335 2.33 20.83 -17.79
C ALA A 335 1.73 21.64 -18.96
N ASP A 336 2.38 22.74 -19.33
CA ASP A 336 1.93 23.55 -20.47
C ASP A 336 1.97 22.69 -21.75
N PRO A 337 0.83 22.47 -22.44
CA PRO A 337 0.79 21.68 -23.66
C PRO A 337 1.74 22.20 -24.74
N ALA A 338 2.07 23.50 -24.75
CA ALA A 338 3.01 24.09 -25.69
C ALA A 338 4.41 23.48 -25.56
N THR A 339 4.89 23.28 -24.33
CA THR A 339 6.20 22.64 -24.07
C THR A 339 6.23 21.15 -24.40
N SER A 340 5.07 20.48 -24.35
CA SER A 340 4.97 19.05 -24.66
C SER A 340 4.97 18.73 -26.15
N GLN A 341 4.54 19.67 -27.02
CA GLN A 341 4.62 19.47 -28.47
C GLN A 341 6.04 19.58 -29.01
N GLU A 342 6.86 20.49 -28.45
CA GLU A 342 8.25 20.68 -28.87
C GLU A 342 9.15 19.49 -28.51
N GLN A 343 8.90 18.84 -27.37
CA GLN A 343 9.57 17.58 -27.02
C GLN A 343 9.13 16.38 -27.86
N ARG A 344 7.90 16.39 -28.40
CA ARG A 344 7.43 15.31 -29.29
C ARG A 344 7.96 15.42 -30.72
N SER A 345 8.20 16.63 -31.24
CA SER A 345 8.77 16.80 -32.59
C SER A 345 10.29 16.54 -32.65
N GLY A 346 10.97 16.51 -31.51
CA GLY A 346 12.43 16.26 -31.43
C GLY A 346 12.84 14.79 -31.32
N ARG A 347 11.91 13.83 -31.20
CA ARG A 347 12.26 12.40 -31.26
C ARG A 347 12.35 11.96 -32.73
N PRO A 348 13.53 11.55 -33.23
CA PRO A 348 13.63 11.00 -34.57
C PRO A 348 12.75 9.77 -34.66
N HIS A 349 11.92 9.70 -35.71
CA HIS A 349 11.23 8.47 -36.08
C HIS A 349 12.31 7.42 -36.38
N VAL A 350 12.46 6.45 -35.48
CA VAL A 350 13.27 5.24 -35.68
C VAL A 350 12.33 4.07 -35.90
#